data_AF-A0A9D8X5U1-F1
#
_entry.id   AF-A0A9D8X5U1-F1
#
_cell.length_a   1.000
_cell.length_b   1.000
_cell.length_c   1.000
_cell.angle_alpha   90.00
_cell.angle_beta   90.00
_cell.angle_gamma   90.00
#
_symmetry.space_group_name_H-M   'P 1'
#
loop_
_entity.id
_entity.type
_entity.pdbx_description
1 polymer ?
#
loop_
_entity_poly.entity_id
_entity_poly.type
_entity_poly.pdbx_seq_one_letter_code
_entity_poly.pdbx_strand_id
1 'polypeptide(L)'
;MAHRKSNQTILEIIQVAARMFLTKGFQNTSAKAISDELNISTGNLTFYFPTKEHILLELTKEITSFHGKCIKKISKDKDWLYTYCWEVTAQIVLCEQNPIIKDLYLAIYSLPMTSEFVKNWTAQKNVEVLGEYLEDWDFNRFRRAETVTCCVERSALAEPCTEDYTLEEKIKLTLTCLLKIYDIEKEKRERVINEILQTDYKKMGSSLNKQLVKFIEKTNEERLETIK
;
A
#
# COMPACT_ATOMS: atom_id res chain seq x y z
N MET A 1 3.00 -35.46 1.54
CA MET A 1 2.09 -35.27 0.39
C MET A 1 0.91 -34.36 0.72
N ALA A 2 0.12 -34.59 1.79
CA ALA A 2 -1.01 -33.74 2.16
C ALA A 2 -0.63 -32.27 2.47
N HIS A 3 0.43 -32.03 3.25
CA HIS A 3 0.92 -30.68 3.55
C HIS A 3 1.40 -29.92 2.31
N ARG A 4 2.01 -30.61 1.34
CA ARG A 4 2.46 -30.03 0.06
C ARG A 4 1.27 -29.59 -0.80
N LYS A 5 0.23 -30.43 -0.89
CA LYS A 5 -1.02 -30.11 -1.59
C LYS A 5 -1.75 -28.92 -0.94
N SER A 6 -1.79 -28.88 0.40
CA SER A 6 -2.34 -27.75 1.15
C SER A 6 -1.61 -26.43 0.86
N ASN A 7 -0.28 -26.44 0.85
CA ASN A 7 0.51 -25.23 0.56
C ASN A 7 0.33 -24.76 -0.90
N GLN A 8 0.24 -25.70 -1.84
CA GLN A 8 -0.04 -25.36 -3.23
C GLN A 8 -1.40 -24.66 -3.39
N THR A 9 -2.47 -25.22 -2.80
CA THR A 9 -3.81 -24.62 -2.87
C THR A 9 -3.85 -23.22 -2.25
N ILE A 10 -3.16 -22.99 -1.13
CA ILE A 10 -3.05 -21.66 -0.52
C ILE A 10 -2.43 -20.65 -1.50
N LEU A 11 -1.34 -21.02 -2.18
CA LEU A 11 -0.68 -20.14 -3.15
C LEU A 11 -1.56 -19.87 -4.37
N GLU A 12 -2.27 -20.87 -4.89
CA GLU A 12 -3.20 -20.73 -6.01
C GLU A 12 -4.35 -19.76 -5.65
N ILE A 13 -4.87 -19.86 -4.42
CA ILE A 13 -5.89 -18.92 -3.90
C ILE A 13 -5.34 -17.49 -3.87
N ILE A 14 -4.15 -17.29 -3.28
CA ILE A 14 -3.53 -15.96 -3.19
C ILE A 14 -3.31 -15.38 -4.58
N GLN A 15 -2.77 -16.16 -5.52
CA GLN A 15 -2.48 -15.69 -6.88
C GLN A 15 -3.75 -15.26 -7.62
N VAL A 16 -4.79 -16.12 -7.63
CA VAL A 16 -6.05 -15.81 -8.32
C VAL A 16 -6.71 -14.58 -7.71
N ALA A 17 -6.82 -14.54 -6.38
CA ALA A 17 -7.41 -13.42 -5.68
C ALA A 17 -6.62 -12.12 -5.87
N ALA A 18 -5.28 -12.16 -5.80
CA ALA A 18 -4.43 -11.00 -6.01
C ALA A 18 -4.61 -10.41 -7.42
N ARG A 19 -4.62 -11.26 -8.45
CA ARG A 19 -4.91 -10.84 -9.82
C ARG A 19 -6.30 -10.23 -9.93
N MET A 20 -7.32 -10.84 -9.33
CA MET A 20 -8.68 -10.30 -9.36
C MET A 20 -8.78 -8.95 -8.63
N PHE A 21 -8.16 -8.80 -7.47
CA PHE A 21 -8.12 -7.52 -6.74
C PHE A 21 -7.44 -6.41 -7.55
N LEU A 22 -6.32 -6.72 -8.23
CA LEU A 22 -5.58 -5.76 -9.05
C LEU A 22 -6.28 -5.40 -10.37
N THR A 23 -7.20 -6.24 -10.87
CA THR A 23 -7.86 -6.06 -12.19
C THR A 23 -9.34 -5.72 -12.12
N LYS A 24 -10.01 -6.07 -11.01
CA LYS A 24 -11.46 -5.86 -10.82
C LYS A 24 -11.78 -4.99 -9.60
N GLY A 25 -10.84 -4.87 -8.66
CA GLY A 25 -11.03 -4.22 -7.36
C GLY A 25 -11.37 -5.24 -6.28
N PHE A 26 -11.15 -4.87 -5.03
CA PHE A 26 -11.49 -5.68 -3.88
C PHE A 26 -13.01 -5.84 -3.73
N GLN A 27 -13.80 -4.76 -3.82
CA GLN A 27 -15.25 -4.82 -3.60
C GLN A 27 -15.97 -5.64 -4.67
N ASN A 28 -15.53 -5.52 -5.93
CA ASN A 28 -16.10 -6.26 -7.06
C ASN A 28 -15.63 -7.73 -7.15
N THR A 29 -14.72 -8.15 -6.28
CA THR A 29 -14.24 -9.54 -6.23
C THR A 29 -14.93 -10.27 -5.07
N SER A 30 -15.73 -11.30 -5.37
CA SER A 30 -16.39 -12.12 -4.35
C SER A 30 -15.62 -13.40 -4.07
N ALA A 31 -15.80 -13.97 -2.86
CA ALA A 31 -15.24 -15.29 -2.53
C ALA A 31 -15.72 -16.38 -3.50
N LYS A 32 -16.98 -16.28 -3.95
CA LYS A 32 -17.54 -17.16 -4.96
C LYS A 32 -16.81 -17.05 -6.30
N ALA A 33 -16.55 -15.83 -6.78
CA ALA A 33 -15.84 -15.63 -8.04
C ALA A 33 -14.41 -16.20 -7.99
N ILE A 34 -13.72 -16.07 -6.85
CA ILE A 34 -12.40 -16.69 -6.63
C ILE A 34 -12.51 -18.22 -6.64
N SER A 35 -13.47 -18.80 -5.90
CA SER A 35 -13.63 -20.25 -5.83
C SER A 35 -14.04 -20.88 -7.17
N ASP A 36 -14.94 -20.20 -7.90
CA ASP A 36 -15.41 -20.63 -9.22
C ASP A 36 -14.24 -20.65 -10.23
N GLU A 37 -13.36 -19.65 -10.20
CA GLU A 37 -12.17 -19.59 -11.07
C GLU A 37 -11.13 -20.67 -10.74
N LEU A 38 -11.01 -21.08 -9.48
CA LEU A 38 -10.14 -22.16 -9.02
C LEU A 38 -10.76 -23.56 -9.17
N ASN A 39 -12.03 -23.65 -9.59
CA ASN A 39 -12.81 -24.90 -9.61
C ASN A 39 -12.81 -25.63 -8.24
N ILE A 40 -12.95 -24.86 -7.16
CA ILE A 40 -13.12 -25.37 -5.79
C ILE A 40 -14.45 -24.91 -5.21
N SER A 41 -14.95 -25.60 -4.19
CA SER A 41 -16.13 -25.10 -3.47
C SER A 41 -15.77 -23.87 -2.64
N THR A 42 -16.74 -22.98 -2.41
CA THR A 42 -16.55 -21.85 -1.50
C THR A 42 -16.19 -22.32 -0.08
N GLY A 43 -16.67 -23.49 0.35
CA GLY A 43 -16.27 -24.11 1.62
C GLY A 43 -14.81 -24.55 1.66
N ASN A 44 -14.23 -24.97 0.53
CA ASN A 44 -12.81 -25.26 0.43
C ASN A 44 -11.97 -23.97 0.52
N LEU A 45 -12.40 -22.90 -0.14
CA LEU A 45 -11.76 -21.59 -0.04
C LEU A 45 -11.78 -21.09 1.42
N THR A 46 -12.94 -21.13 2.09
CA THR A 46 -13.09 -20.62 3.46
C THR A 46 -12.41 -21.50 4.52
N PHE A 47 -12.10 -22.76 4.20
CA PHE A 47 -11.25 -23.61 5.03
C PHE A 47 -9.82 -23.04 5.15
N TYR A 48 -9.26 -22.49 4.06
CA TYR A 48 -7.94 -21.87 4.08
C TYR A 48 -7.98 -20.40 4.50
N PHE A 49 -8.98 -19.66 4.04
CA PHE A 49 -9.12 -18.24 4.28
C PHE A 49 -10.53 -17.91 4.78
N PRO A 50 -10.73 -17.80 6.10
CA PRO A 50 -12.07 -17.62 6.69
C PRO A 50 -12.86 -16.45 6.10
N THR A 51 -12.17 -15.38 5.69
CA THR A 51 -12.78 -14.21 5.04
C THR A 51 -11.93 -13.72 3.87
N LYS A 52 -12.55 -12.93 2.96
CA LYS A 52 -11.86 -12.25 1.86
C LYS A 52 -10.73 -11.33 2.35
N GLU A 53 -10.87 -10.77 3.56
CA GLU A 53 -9.85 -9.95 4.21
C GLU A 53 -8.58 -10.74 4.54
N HIS A 54 -8.68 -12.02 4.91
CA HIS A 54 -7.49 -12.84 5.15
C HIS A 54 -6.65 -13.00 3.87
N ILE A 55 -7.31 -13.11 2.70
CA ILE A 55 -6.62 -13.15 1.41
C ILE A 55 -6.03 -11.78 1.07
N LEU A 56 -6.77 -10.70 1.32
CA LEU A 56 -6.28 -9.34 1.14
C LEU A 56 -5.06 -9.04 2.02
N LEU A 57 -4.99 -9.59 3.23
CA LEU A 57 -3.83 -9.42 4.12
C LEU A 57 -2.56 -10.01 3.50
N GLU A 58 -2.64 -11.16 2.82
CA GLU A 58 -1.48 -11.73 2.10
C GLU A 58 -1.02 -10.81 0.98
N LEU A 59 -1.95 -10.28 0.17
CA LEU A 59 -1.61 -9.27 -0.84
C LEU A 59 -1.05 -7.98 -0.21
N THR A 60 -1.58 -7.56 0.94
CA THR A 60 -1.13 -6.36 1.65
C THR A 60 0.34 -6.49 2.07
N LYS A 61 0.75 -7.67 2.58
CA LYS A 61 2.16 -7.96 2.91
C LYS A 61 3.08 -7.84 1.69
N GLU A 62 2.61 -8.27 0.52
CA GLU A 62 3.38 -8.16 -0.73
C GLU A 62 3.47 -6.71 -1.21
N ILE A 63 2.36 -5.96 -1.15
CA ILE A 63 2.32 -4.53 -1.47
C ILE A 63 3.28 -3.75 -0.56
N THR A 64 3.27 -3.98 0.75
CA THR A 64 4.19 -3.30 1.68
C THR A 64 5.65 -3.74 1.45
N SER A 65 5.89 -5.02 1.11
CA SER A 65 7.23 -5.45 0.72
C SER A 65 7.72 -4.74 -0.54
N PHE A 66 6.84 -4.50 -1.51
CA PHE A 66 7.13 -3.75 -2.72
C PHE A 66 7.45 -2.28 -2.41
N HIS A 67 6.62 -1.60 -1.61
CA HIS A 67 6.88 -0.22 -1.18
C HIS A 67 8.21 -0.10 -0.44
N GLY A 68 8.52 -1.03 0.47
CA GLY A 68 9.83 -1.08 1.13
C GLY A 68 11.01 -1.19 0.16
N LYS A 69 10.86 -1.92 -0.96
CA LYS A 69 11.88 -1.98 -2.02
C LYS A 69 11.98 -0.67 -2.79
N CYS A 70 10.86 -0.01 -3.09
CA CYS A 70 10.86 1.32 -3.73
C CYS A 70 11.55 2.37 -2.86
N ILE A 71 11.20 2.42 -1.58
CA ILE A 71 11.78 3.34 -0.59
C ILE A 71 13.29 3.18 -0.52
N LYS A 72 13.77 1.94 -0.30
CA LYS A 72 15.22 1.65 -0.24
C LYS A 72 15.96 1.95 -1.55
N LYS A 73 15.26 1.95 -2.68
CA LYS A 73 15.86 2.32 -3.97
C LYS A 73 16.00 3.84 -4.07
N ILE A 74 14.95 4.59 -3.71
CA ILE A 74 14.91 6.05 -3.82
C ILE A 74 15.85 6.70 -2.81
N SER A 75 15.95 6.14 -1.61
CA SER A 75 16.81 6.68 -0.54
C SER A 75 18.32 6.58 -0.83
N LYS A 76 18.71 5.92 -1.92
CA LYS A 76 20.10 5.95 -2.41
C LYS A 76 20.49 7.29 -3.01
N ASP A 77 19.51 7.98 -3.60
CA ASP A 77 19.73 9.21 -4.37
C ASP A 77 19.07 10.44 -3.69
N LYS A 78 18.21 10.22 -2.69
CA LYS A 78 17.38 11.23 -2.02
C LYS A 78 17.39 11.03 -0.52
N ASP A 79 17.20 12.11 0.23
CA ASP A 79 17.04 12.03 1.68
C ASP A 79 15.76 11.27 2.07
N TRP A 80 15.70 10.83 3.33
CA TRP A 80 14.60 10.01 3.79
C TRP A 80 13.27 10.77 3.86
N LEU A 81 13.30 12.07 4.17
CA LEU A 81 12.11 12.91 4.18
C LEU A 81 11.51 13.04 2.77
N TYR A 82 12.34 13.21 1.75
CA TYR A 82 11.90 13.14 0.34
C TYR A 82 11.31 11.79 0.01
N THR A 83 11.94 10.71 0.45
CA THR A 83 11.49 9.35 0.17
C THR A 83 10.10 9.08 0.78
N TYR A 84 9.85 9.55 2.01
CA TYR A 84 8.51 9.51 2.64
C TYR A 84 7.47 10.26 1.80
N CYS A 85 7.76 11.51 1.44
CA CYS A 85 6.84 12.34 0.69
C CYS A 85 6.59 11.78 -0.73
N TRP A 86 7.60 11.14 -1.34
CA TRP A 86 7.48 10.49 -2.64
C TRP A 86 6.51 9.31 -2.58
N GLU A 87 6.60 8.48 -1.54
CA GLU A 87 5.72 7.32 -1.36
C GLU A 87 4.25 7.76 -1.27
N VAL A 88 3.96 8.71 -0.38
CA VAL A 88 2.61 9.25 -0.18
C VAL A 88 2.10 9.89 -1.48
N THR A 89 2.94 10.68 -2.15
CA THR A 89 2.57 11.31 -3.43
C THR A 89 2.25 10.26 -4.49
N ALA A 90 3.09 9.24 -4.64
CA ALA A 90 2.89 8.19 -5.61
C ALA A 90 1.58 7.42 -5.36
N GLN A 91 1.21 7.18 -4.10
CA GLN A 91 -0.05 6.54 -3.72
C GLN A 91 -1.28 7.42 -4.04
N ILE A 92 -1.23 8.71 -3.73
CA ILE A 92 -2.30 9.67 -4.07
C ILE A 92 -2.51 9.69 -5.58
N VAL A 93 -1.44 9.88 -6.35
CA VAL A 93 -1.51 9.94 -7.81
C VAL A 93 -2.01 8.61 -8.39
N LEU A 94 -1.58 7.47 -7.84
CA LEU A 94 -2.05 6.15 -8.24
C LEU A 94 -3.56 5.98 -8.05
N CYS A 95 -4.08 6.36 -6.88
CA CYS A 95 -5.51 6.24 -6.58
C CYS A 95 -6.37 7.21 -7.38
N GLU A 96 -5.84 8.39 -7.72
CA GLU A 96 -6.52 9.34 -8.62
C GLU A 96 -6.62 8.78 -10.05
N GLN A 97 -5.56 8.12 -10.53
CA GLN A 97 -5.46 7.61 -11.91
C GLN A 97 -6.16 6.28 -12.13
N ASN A 98 -6.32 5.47 -11.08
CA ASN A 98 -6.78 4.09 -11.20
C ASN A 98 -7.85 3.77 -10.16
N PRO A 99 -9.15 3.76 -10.54
CA PRO A 99 -10.24 3.50 -9.59
C PRO A 99 -10.24 2.06 -9.04
N ILE A 100 -9.69 1.09 -9.78
CA ILE A 100 -9.55 -0.30 -9.32
C ILE A 100 -8.53 -0.37 -8.18
N ILE A 101 -7.40 0.31 -8.34
CA ILE A 101 -6.36 0.35 -7.31
C ILE A 101 -6.81 1.21 -6.13
N LYS A 102 -7.54 2.30 -6.37
CA LYS A 102 -8.17 3.09 -5.30
C LYS A 102 -9.08 2.21 -4.44
N ASP A 103 -9.97 1.41 -5.05
CA ASP A 103 -10.83 0.47 -4.33
C ASP A 103 -10.02 -0.51 -3.45
N LEU A 104 -8.93 -1.05 -4.00
CA LEU A 104 -8.01 -1.92 -3.27
C LEU A 104 -7.35 -1.22 -2.08
N TYR A 105 -6.75 -0.04 -2.28
CA TYR A 105 -6.09 0.72 -1.22
C TYR A 105 -7.08 1.15 -0.14
N LEU A 106 -8.27 1.60 -0.50
CA LEU A 106 -9.31 1.95 0.47
C LEU A 106 -9.74 0.74 1.30
N ALA A 107 -9.82 -0.45 0.73
CA ALA A 107 -10.07 -1.67 1.49
C ALA A 107 -8.93 -1.96 2.48
N ILE A 108 -7.67 -1.87 2.04
CA ILE A 108 -6.48 -2.07 2.87
C ILE A 108 -6.49 -1.13 4.08
N TYR A 109 -6.76 0.17 3.86
CA TYR A 109 -6.77 1.18 4.91
C TYR A 109 -8.02 1.14 5.80
N SER A 110 -9.08 0.41 5.43
CA SER A 110 -10.35 0.42 6.17
C SER A 110 -10.64 -0.87 6.94
N LEU A 111 -10.12 -2.02 6.49
CA LEU A 111 -10.42 -3.30 7.13
C LEU A 111 -9.51 -3.57 8.35
N PRO A 112 -10.02 -4.17 9.43
CA PRO A 112 -9.29 -4.25 10.70
C PRO A 112 -7.91 -4.91 10.62
N MET A 113 -7.78 -6.07 9.99
CA MET A 113 -6.55 -6.85 9.90
C MET A 113 -5.52 -6.15 9.01
N THR A 114 -5.96 -5.64 7.86
CA THR A 114 -5.07 -5.00 6.88
C THR A 114 -4.62 -3.63 7.35
N SER A 115 -5.53 -2.83 7.91
CA SER A 115 -5.19 -1.50 8.44
C SER A 115 -4.28 -1.60 9.66
N GLU A 116 -4.50 -2.58 10.54
CA GLU A 116 -3.60 -2.84 11.68
C GLU A 116 -2.22 -3.28 11.21
N PHE A 117 -2.15 -4.16 10.21
CA PHE A 117 -0.88 -4.54 9.61
C PHE A 117 -0.14 -3.33 9.00
N VAL A 118 -0.83 -2.51 8.20
CA VAL A 118 -0.23 -1.32 7.57
C VAL A 118 0.27 -0.33 8.63
N LYS A 119 -0.53 0.00 9.65
CA LYS A 119 -0.07 0.91 10.73
C LYS A 119 1.19 0.39 11.42
N ASN A 120 1.26 -0.91 11.70
CA ASN A 120 2.45 -1.49 12.35
C ASN A 120 3.67 -1.48 11.42
N TRP A 121 3.50 -1.85 10.16
CA TRP A 121 4.56 -1.81 9.16
C TRP A 121 5.05 -0.37 8.91
N THR A 122 4.13 0.58 8.74
CA THR A 122 4.45 1.99 8.50
C THR A 122 5.14 2.61 9.72
N ALA A 123 4.74 2.28 10.95
CA ALA A 123 5.45 2.73 12.14
C ALA A 123 6.90 2.23 12.17
N GLN A 124 7.13 0.95 11.87
CA GLN A 124 8.48 0.37 11.82
C GLN A 124 9.33 1.04 10.74
N LYS A 125 8.77 1.22 9.55
CA LYS A 125 9.40 1.94 8.44
C LYS A 125 9.70 3.39 8.78
N ASN A 126 8.78 4.10 9.44
CA ASN A 126 8.95 5.51 9.75
C ASN A 126 9.97 5.76 10.87
N VAL A 127 10.25 4.77 11.72
CA VAL A 127 11.45 4.82 12.59
C VAL A 127 12.73 4.89 11.74
N GLU A 128 12.83 4.09 10.67
CA GLU A 128 14.00 4.12 9.76
C GLU A 128 14.06 5.41 8.94
N VAL A 129 12.91 5.87 8.43
CA VAL A 129 12.84 6.99 7.47
C VAL A 129 12.80 8.36 8.15
N LEU A 130 12.14 8.50 9.30
CA LEU A 130 11.97 9.79 9.97
C LEU A 130 12.76 9.92 11.27
N GLY A 131 13.40 8.84 11.74
CA GLY A 131 14.09 8.81 13.02
C GLY A 131 15.17 9.89 13.18
N GLU A 132 15.92 10.20 12.12
CA GLU A 132 16.94 11.27 12.16
C GLU A 132 16.37 12.68 12.36
N TYR A 133 15.07 12.87 12.10
CA TYR A 133 14.38 14.15 12.33
C TYR A 133 13.67 14.17 13.68
N LEU A 134 13.55 13.02 14.35
CA LEU A 134 12.66 12.77 15.48
C LEU A 134 13.36 11.94 16.55
N GLU A 135 14.54 12.39 16.99
CA GLU A 135 15.41 11.65 17.92
C GLU A 135 14.72 11.28 19.25
N ASP A 136 13.79 12.12 19.72
CA ASP A 136 13.01 11.89 20.95
C ASP A 136 11.79 10.95 20.76
N TRP A 137 11.56 10.44 19.55
CA TRP A 137 10.44 9.56 19.27
C TRP A 137 10.81 8.09 19.43
N ASP A 138 10.09 7.38 20.30
CA ASP A 138 10.13 5.93 20.38
C ASP A 138 9.15 5.28 19.38
N PHE A 139 9.29 3.96 19.20
CA PHE A 139 8.38 3.19 18.34
C PHE A 139 6.90 3.37 18.72
N ASN A 140 6.57 3.47 20.02
CA ASN A 140 5.19 3.63 20.47
C ASN A 140 4.60 5.00 20.09
N ARG A 141 5.42 6.06 20.05
CA ARG A 141 5.01 7.38 19.55
C ARG A 141 4.78 7.34 18.05
N PHE A 142 5.67 6.73 17.26
CA PHE A 142 5.42 6.48 15.83
C PHE A 142 4.14 5.72 15.60
N ARG A 143 3.96 4.59 16.28
CA ARG A 143 2.76 3.77 16.20
C ARG A 143 1.52 4.63 16.50
N ARG A 144 1.52 5.43 17.58
CA ARG A 144 0.41 6.35 17.93
C ARG A 144 0.12 7.36 16.84
N ALA A 145 1.14 7.97 16.25
CA ALA A 145 0.97 8.86 15.11
C ALA A 145 0.31 8.14 13.92
N GLU A 146 0.67 6.87 13.66
CA GLU A 146 0.06 6.07 12.59
C GLU A 146 -1.46 5.90 12.71
N THR A 147 -2.04 5.97 13.92
CA THR A 147 -3.51 5.96 14.05
C THR A 147 -4.14 7.16 13.37
N VAL A 148 -3.47 8.32 13.38
CA VAL A 148 -3.99 9.57 12.83
C VAL A 148 -3.55 9.74 11.37
N THR A 149 -2.28 9.52 11.06
CA THR A 149 -1.74 9.70 9.70
C THR A 149 -2.38 8.73 8.71
N CYS A 150 -2.65 7.49 9.11
CA CYS A 150 -3.38 6.52 8.29
C CYS A 150 -4.79 7.03 7.92
N CYS A 151 -5.48 7.74 8.82
CA CYS A 151 -6.78 8.35 8.52
C CYS A 151 -6.67 9.53 7.54
N VAL A 152 -5.61 10.34 7.66
CA VAL A 152 -5.32 11.44 6.74
C VAL A 152 -5.02 10.91 5.34
N GLU A 153 -4.11 9.93 5.24
CA GLU A 153 -3.78 9.24 3.98
C GLU A 153 -5.04 8.63 3.35
N ARG A 154 -5.78 7.81 4.10
CA ARG A 154 -7.02 7.19 3.61
C ARG A 154 -8.01 8.23 3.06
N SER A 155 -8.19 9.36 3.76
CA SER A 155 -9.10 10.42 3.34
C SER A 155 -8.62 11.08 2.03
N ALA A 156 -7.31 11.33 1.91
CA ALA A 156 -6.72 11.86 0.69
C ALA A 156 -6.85 10.91 -0.51
N LEU A 157 -6.74 9.59 -0.29
CA LEU A 157 -6.94 8.58 -1.33
C LEU A 157 -8.41 8.42 -1.75
N ALA A 158 -9.35 8.68 -0.83
CA ALA A 158 -10.78 8.51 -1.07
C ALA A 158 -11.39 9.67 -1.85
N GLU A 159 -11.05 10.90 -1.46
CA GLU A 159 -11.60 12.11 -2.06
C GLU A 159 -11.07 12.28 -3.49
N PRO A 160 -11.91 12.43 -4.54
CA PRO A 160 -11.44 12.68 -5.91
C PRO A 160 -10.93 14.11 -6.08
N CYS A 161 -10.07 14.37 -7.07
CA CYS A 161 -9.75 15.73 -7.46
C CYS A 161 -10.93 16.38 -8.19
N THR A 162 -11.05 17.70 -8.08
CA THR A 162 -12.04 18.50 -8.79
C THR A 162 -11.37 19.70 -9.46
N GLU A 163 -12.15 20.54 -10.15
CA GLU A 163 -11.64 21.81 -10.70
C GLU A 163 -11.17 22.77 -9.60
N ASP A 164 -11.87 22.78 -8.45
CA ASP A 164 -11.56 23.62 -7.28
C ASP A 164 -10.62 22.94 -6.26
N TYR A 165 -10.28 21.67 -6.47
CA TYR A 165 -9.36 20.92 -5.62
C TYR A 165 -8.44 20.05 -6.47
N THR A 166 -7.37 20.67 -6.93
CA THR A 166 -6.42 20.05 -7.85
C THR A 166 -5.57 18.97 -7.19
N LEU A 167 -4.98 18.10 -8.00
CA LEU A 167 -4.03 17.09 -7.54
C LEU A 167 -2.83 17.70 -6.78
N GLU A 168 -2.34 18.86 -7.24
CA GLU A 168 -1.26 19.58 -6.58
C GLU A 168 -1.65 20.07 -5.19
N GLU A 169 -2.82 20.69 -5.05
CA GLU A 169 -3.36 21.15 -3.77
C GLU A 169 -3.60 19.98 -2.83
N LYS A 170 -4.11 18.86 -3.35
CA LYS A 170 -4.29 17.62 -2.58
C LYS A 170 -2.98 17.07 -2.05
N ILE A 171 -1.95 16.93 -2.89
CA ILE A 171 -0.62 16.46 -2.48
C ILE A 171 -0.04 17.42 -1.43
N LYS A 172 -0.06 18.72 -1.70
CA LYS A 172 0.49 19.76 -0.81
C LYS A 172 -0.21 19.74 0.55
N LEU A 173 -1.54 19.71 0.58
CA LEU A 173 -2.33 19.68 1.81
C LEU A 173 -2.04 18.40 2.61
N THR A 174 -2.06 17.26 1.94
CA THR A 174 -1.86 15.95 2.58
C THR A 174 -0.46 15.85 3.19
N LEU A 175 0.59 16.13 2.43
CA LEU A 175 1.96 16.11 2.92
C LEU A 175 2.18 17.14 4.05
N THR A 176 1.63 18.34 3.93
CA THR A 176 1.72 19.36 4.99
C THR A 176 1.07 18.85 6.29
N CYS A 177 -0.08 18.18 6.20
CA CYS A 177 -0.79 17.65 7.35
C CYS A 177 -0.01 16.50 8.01
N LEU A 178 0.43 15.51 7.22
CA LEU A 178 1.17 14.36 7.70
C LEU A 178 2.47 14.77 8.39
N LEU A 179 3.27 15.61 7.74
CA LEU A 179 4.55 16.06 8.29
C LEU A 179 4.39 16.97 9.51
N LYS A 180 3.24 17.64 9.68
CA LYS A 180 2.90 18.35 10.93
C LYS A 180 2.62 17.39 12.08
N ILE A 181 1.95 16.27 11.82
CA ILE A 181 1.70 15.24 12.84
C ILE A 181 3.02 14.62 13.31
N TYR A 182 3.99 14.48 12.41
CA TYR A 182 5.35 14.05 12.74
C TYR A 182 6.24 15.15 13.31
N ASP A 183 5.73 16.32 13.68
CA ASP A 183 6.52 17.43 14.24
C ASP A 183 7.71 17.89 13.36
N ILE A 184 7.71 17.61 12.04
CA ILE A 184 8.81 18.01 11.14
C ILE A 184 8.80 19.53 10.95
N GLU A 185 9.94 20.19 11.11
CA GLU A 185 10.08 21.65 11.00
C GLU A 185 9.54 22.23 9.68
N LYS A 186 8.96 23.44 9.74
CA LYS A 186 8.27 24.08 8.62
C LYS A 186 9.15 24.18 7.38
N GLU A 187 10.39 24.60 7.54
CA GLU A 187 11.36 24.81 6.48
C GLU A 187 11.67 23.49 5.75
N LYS A 188 11.82 22.40 6.51
CA LYS A 188 12.04 21.05 5.95
C LYS A 188 10.83 20.55 5.18
N ARG A 189 9.61 20.76 5.72
CA ARG A 189 8.34 20.42 5.05
C ARG A 189 8.18 21.18 3.74
N GLU A 190 8.36 22.49 3.75
CA GLU A 190 8.18 23.33 2.56
C GLU A 190 9.20 22.99 1.48
N ARG A 191 10.48 22.78 1.85
CA ARG A 191 11.53 22.34 0.93
C ARG A 191 11.12 21.07 0.19
N VAL A 192 10.80 20.00 0.92
CA VAL A 192 10.56 18.68 0.33
C VAL A 192 9.28 18.65 -0.51
N ILE A 193 8.23 19.33 -0.05
CA ILE A 193 6.97 19.43 -0.80
C ILE A 193 7.20 20.16 -2.12
N ASN A 194 7.91 21.30 -2.09
CA ASN A 194 8.24 22.04 -3.31
C ASN A 194 9.10 21.20 -4.27
N GLU A 195 10.08 20.47 -3.74
CA GLU A 195 10.94 19.59 -4.54
C GLU A 195 10.12 18.51 -5.26
N ILE A 196 9.17 17.87 -4.58
CA ILE A 196 8.28 16.88 -5.20
C ILE A 196 7.38 17.51 -6.27
N LEU A 197 6.77 18.65 -5.98
CA LEU A 197 5.85 19.31 -6.91
C LEU A 197 6.56 19.82 -8.18
N GLN A 198 7.88 20.02 -8.14
CA GLN A 198 8.68 20.35 -9.33
C GLN A 198 9.03 19.13 -10.21
N THR A 199 8.80 17.90 -9.71
CA THR A 199 9.00 16.69 -10.51
C THR A 199 7.79 16.39 -11.41
N ASP A 200 7.94 15.41 -12.30
CA ASP A 200 6.80 14.83 -13.02
C ASP A 200 6.01 13.86 -12.11
N TYR A 201 5.47 14.37 -11.00
CA TYR A 201 4.76 13.58 -10.00
C TYR A 201 3.53 12.87 -10.58
N LYS A 202 2.94 13.41 -11.65
CA LYS A 202 1.84 12.79 -12.39
C LYS A 202 2.22 11.44 -13.00
N LYS A 203 3.50 11.20 -13.32
CA LYS A 203 3.96 9.88 -13.79
C LYS A 203 4.25 8.88 -12.66
N MET A 204 4.33 9.32 -11.41
CA MET A 204 4.66 8.44 -10.28
C MET A 204 3.62 7.34 -10.11
N GLY A 205 2.31 7.67 -10.18
CA GLY A 205 1.23 6.69 -10.00
C GLY A 205 1.26 5.57 -11.04
N SER A 206 1.24 5.92 -12.33
CA SER A 206 1.32 4.92 -13.42
C SER A 206 2.60 4.08 -13.39
N SER A 207 3.74 4.69 -13.06
CA SER A 207 5.02 3.97 -12.89
C SER A 207 4.99 2.99 -11.72
N LEU A 208 4.46 3.43 -10.57
CA LEU A 208 4.30 2.62 -9.37
C LEU A 208 3.35 1.44 -9.64
N ASN A 209 2.21 1.68 -10.31
CA ASN A 209 1.25 0.64 -10.66
C ASN A 209 1.88 -0.46 -11.52
N LYS A 210 2.59 -0.06 -12.59
CA LYS A 210 3.23 -1.00 -13.52
C LYS A 210 4.28 -1.85 -12.81
N GLN A 211 5.04 -1.25 -11.89
CA GLN A 211 6.05 -1.96 -11.12
C GLN A 211 5.42 -2.89 -10.08
N LEU A 212 4.35 -2.46 -9.42
CA LEU A 212 3.60 -3.26 -8.45
C LEU A 212 3.02 -4.52 -9.11
N VAL A 213 2.28 -4.37 -10.21
CA VAL A 213 1.66 -5.52 -10.91
C VAL A 213 2.72 -6.55 -11.29
N LYS A 214 3.82 -6.11 -11.92
CA LYS A 214 4.95 -6.99 -12.28
C LYS A 214 5.59 -7.66 -11.08
N PHE A 215 5.70 -6.94 -9.96
CA PHE A 215 6.28 -7.47 -8.73
C PHE A 215 5.41 -8.61 -8.16
N ILE A 216 4.09 -8.41 -8.13
CA ILE A 216 3.13 -9.40 -7.62
C ILE A 216 3.09 -10.63 -8.54
N GLU A 217 3.04 -10.44 -9.87
CA GLU A 217 3.08 -11.52 -10.86
C GLU A 217 4.32 -12.40 -10.66
N LYS A 218 5.51 -11.76 -10.63
CA LYS A 218 6.78 -12.46 -10.43
C LYS A 218 6.84 -13.19 -9.07
N THR A 219 6.39 -12.54 -8.00
CA THR A 219 6.40 -13.13 -6.65
C THR A 219 5.51 -14.39 -6.60
N ASN A 220 4.36 -14.35 -7.27
CA ASN A 220 3.45 -15.49 -7.35
C ASN A 220 4.02 -16.64 -8.18
N GLU A 221 4.66 -16.35 -9.31
CA GLU A 221 5.35 -17.34 -10.15
C GLU A 221 6.47 -18.05 -9.38
N GLU A 222 7.36 -17.30 -8.74
CA GLU A 222 8.49 -17.85 -7.96
C GLU A 222 8.01 -18.75 -6.82
N ARG A 223 6.95 -18.36 -6.10
CA ARG A 223 6.41 -19.19 -5.01
C ARG A 223 5.84 -20.51 -5.50
N LEU A 224 5.13 -20.51 -6.63
CA LEU A 224 4.59 -21.75 -7.19
C LEU A 224 5.69 -22.69 -7.70
N GLU A 225 6.78 -22.15 -8.25
CA GLU A 225 7.94 -22.95 -8.65
C GLU A 225 8.63 -23.64 -7.47
N THR A 226 8.73 -22.98 -6.31
CA THR A 226 9.36 -23.58 -5.12
C THR A 226 8.59 -24.77 -4.52
N ILE A 227 7.33 -24.98 -4.89
CA ILE A 227 6.49 -26.08 -4.40
C ILE A 227 6.37 -27.22 -5.42
N LYS A 228 6.81 -27.03 -6.67
CA LYS A 228 6.92 -28.07 -7.72
C LYS A 228 8.12 -29.00 -7.48
#